data_AF-A0A2D6PSX6-F1
#
_entry.id   AF-A0A2D6PSX6-F1
#
_cell.length_a   1.000
_cell.length_b   1.000
_cell.length_c   1.000
_cell.angle_alpha   90.00
_cell.angle_beta   90.00
_cell.angle_gamma   90.00
#
_symmetry.space_group_name_H-M   'P 1'
#
loop_
_entity.id
_entity.type
_entity.pdbx_description
1 polymer ?
#
loop_
_entity_poly.entity_id
_entity_poly.type
_entity_poly.pdbx_seq_one_letter_code
_entity_poly.pdbx_strand_id
1 'polypeptide(L)'
;MRDTPGILLGTAIVIVTLFLLQAWLDVDTSKRNLEFMPDMAYSSAREAFTESSVLPGGLTQQSPVPGTVIRGSVAFPFGDGPEEAARAGRELKNPFDAATPGIRERGADRYAVFCSHCHGDGVDPGPVALHGMVPPQSLLGERAKTIADGEMFHVITRGQGNMLPHGPQIPPDDRWKIVLHVRTLQGKGK
;
A
#
# COMPACT_ATOMS: atom_id res chain seq x y z
N MET A 1 57.23 -31.25 -37.31
CA MET A 1 56.85 -29.84 -37.07
C MET A 1 55.33 -29.83 -37.06
N ARG A 2 54.72 -29.53 -35.91
CA ARG A 2 53.25 -29.57 -35.77
C ARG A 2 52.65 -28.37 -36.51
N ASP A 3 51.57 -28.58 -37.25
CA ASP A 3 50.83 -27.54 -38.01
C ASP A 3 50.14 -26.54 -37.06
N THR A 4 50.95 -25.76 -36.34
CA THR A 4 50.53 -24.66 -35.47
C THR A 4 49.64 -23.62 -36.15
N PRO A 5 49.85 -23.21 -37.43
CA PRO A 5 48.95 -22.24 -38.06
C PRO A 5 47.55 -22.81 -38.36
N GLY A 6 47.44 -24.10 -38.67
CA GLY A 6 46.14 -24.76 -38.91
C GLY A 6 45.32 -24.91 -37.61
N ILE A 7 45.99 -25.21 -36.50
CA ILE A 7 45.36 -25.32 -35.18
C ILE A 7 44.85 -23.95 -34.70
N LEU A 8 45.63 -22.88 -34.88
CA LEU A 8 45.26 -21.52 -34.48
C LEU A 8 44.09 -20.95 -35.30
N LEU A 9 44.03 -21.26 -36.60
CA LEU A 9 42.91 -20.83 -37.45
C LEU A 9 41.62 -21.58 -37.08
N GLY A 10 41.72 -22.89 -36.80
CA GLY A 10 40.58 -23.70 -36.36
C GLY A 10 39.99 -23.23 -35.03
N THR A 11 40.84 -22.90 -34.04
CA THR A 11 40.36 -22.37 -32.75
C THR A 11 39.71 -21.00 -32.88
N ALA A 12 40.23 -20.11 -33.72
CA ALA A 12 39.64 -18.80 -33.97
C ALA A 12 38.23 -18.91 -34.56
N ILE A 13 38.02 -19.81 -35.52
CA ILE A 13 36.69 -20.07 -36.12
C ILE A 13 35.72 -20.56 -35.06
N VAL A 14 36.11 -21.52 -34.22
CA VAL A 14 35.25 -22.04 -33.14
C VAL A 14 34.83 -20.92 -32.18
N ILE A 15 35.78 -20.07 -31.76
CA ILE A 15 35.49 -18.94 -30.86
C ILE A 15 34.49 -17.98 -31.50
N VAL A 16 34.70 -17.57 -32.75
CA VAL A 16 33.76 -16.67 -33.46
C VAL A 16 32.38 -17.30 -33.61
N THR A 17 32.32 -18.60 -33.92
CA THR A 17 31.05 -19.32 -34.06
C THR A 17 30.30 -19.38 -32.73
N LEU A 18 31.02 -19.60 -31.61
CA LEU A 18 30.44 -19.59 -30.27
C LEU A 18 29.93 -18.19 -29.88
N PHE A 19 30.66 -17.11 -30.21
CA PHE A 19 30.20 -15.75 -29.95
C PHE A 19 28.95 -15.37 -30.77
N LEU A 20 28.89 -15.76 -32.04
CA LEU A 20 27.71 -15.54 -32.88
C LEU A 20 26.52 -16.37 -32.40
N LEU A 21 26.74 -17.61 -31.97
CA LEU A 21 25.71 -18.47 -31.40
C LEU A 21 25.20 -17.90 -30.07
N GLN A 22 26.09 -17.41 -29.20
CA GLN A 22 25.70 -16.76 -27.95
C GLN A 22 24.88 -15.49 -28.21
N ALA A 23 25.26 -14.65 -29.19
CA ALA A 23 24.49 -13.46 -29.56
C ALA A 23 23.11 -13.81 -30.16
N TRP A 24 22.98 -14.96 -30.82
CA TRP A 24 21.71 -15.45 -31.35
C TRP A 24 20.81 -16.10 -30.29
N LEU A 25 21.41 -16.74 -29.28
CA LEU A 25 20.74 -17.32 -28.13
C LEU A 25 20.47 -16.31 -27.01
N ASP A 26 20.96 -15.07 -27.14
CA ASP A 26 20.79 -14.06 -26.11
C ASP A 26 19.31 -13.69 -25.97
N VAL A 27 18.79 -13.84 -24.76
CA VAL A 27 17.36 -13.62 -24.49
C VAL A 27 17.16 -12.16 -24.15
N ASP A 28 16.38 -11.47 -24.97
CA ASP A 28 15.97 -10.09 -24.69
C ASP A 28 14.99 -10.05 -23.51
N THR A 29 15.52 -9.78 -22.32
CA THR A 29 14.74 -9.69 -21.07
C THR A 29 13.81 -8.47 -21.01
N SER A 30 13.89 -7.55 -21.98
CA SER A 30 12.95 -6.43 -22.09
C SER A 30 11.60 -6.83 -22.70
N LYS A 31 11.50 -8.03 -23.29
CA LYS A 31 10.28 -8.54 -23.92
C LYS A 31 9.78 -9.79 -23.21
N ARG A 32 8.47 -10.03 -23.32
CA ARG A 32 7.88 -11.29 -22.87
C ARG A 32 8.47 -12.44 -23.67
N ASN A 33 8.70 -13.56 -22.99
CA ASN A 33 9.21 -14.77 -23.63
C ASN A 33 8.16 -15.40 -24.54
N LEU A 34 8.60 -16.28 -25.45
CA LEU A 34 7.71 -17.05 -26.30
C LEU A 34 6.93 -18.07 -25.47
N GLU A 35 5.61 -18.07 -25.62
CA GLU A 35 4.72 -19.04 -24.98
C GLU A 35 4.33 -20.12 -25.99
N PHE A 36 4.59 -21.39 -25.66
CA PHE A 36 4.20 -22.54 -26.47
C PHE A 36 2.97 -23.22 -25.84
N MET A 37 1.90 -23.38 -26.62
CA MET A 37 0.61 -23.96 -26.19
C MET A 37 0.04 -23.29 -24.92
N PRO A 38 -0.29 -21.99 -24.94
CA PRO A 38 -0.83 -21.27 -23.77
C PRO A 38 -2.30 -21.59 -23.48
N ASP A 39 -2.75 -22.81 -23.77
CA ASP A 39 -4.14 -23.22 -23.57
C ASP A 39 -4.46 -23.15 -22.07
N MET A 40 -5.42 -22.30 -21.72
CA MET A 40 -5.81 -21.96 -20.34
C MET A 40 -4.77 -21.14 -19.53
N ALA A 41 -3.68 -20.67 -20.14
CA ALA A 41 -2.76 -19.73 -19.47
C ALA A 41 -3.45 -18.37 -19.19
N TYR A 42 -4.38 -17.99 -20.06
CA TYR A 42 -5.20 -16.79 -19.91
C TYR A 42 -6.64 -17.15 -19.61
N SER A 43 -7.17 -16.58 -18.53
CA SER A 43 -8.56 -16.77 -18.13
C SER A 43 -9.50 -16.15 -19.17
N SER A 44 -10.52 -16.90 -19.58
CA SER A 44 -11.62 -16.35 -20.39
C SER A 44 -12.54 -15.45 -19.55
N ALA A 45 -12.62 -15.73 -18.24
CA ALA A 45 -13.22 -14.83 -17.27
C ALA A 45 -12.29 -13.63 -17.05
N ARG A 46 -12.88 -12.45 -16.85
CA ARG A 46 -12.10 -11.24 -16.57
C ARG A 46 -11.67 -11.25 -15.10
N GLU A 47 -10.38 -11.26 -14.86
CA GLU A 47 -9.79 -11.19 -13.52
C GLU A 47 -9.75 -9.73 -13.01
N ALA A 48 -9.61 -9.57 -11.69
CA ALA A 48 -9.39 -8.24 -11.10
C ALA A 48 -8.14 -7.58 -11.71
N PHE A 49 -8.21 -6.26 -11.91
CA PHE A 49 -7.14 -5.45 -12.53
C PHE A 49 -6.81 -5.80 -13.99
N THR A 50 -7.66 -6.57 -14.70
CA THR A 50 -7.50 -6.78 -16.14
C THR A 50 -8.23 -5.72 -16.96
N GLU A 51 -7.78 -5.53 -18.20
CA GLU A 51 -8.40 -4.63 -19.16
C GLU A 51 -9.76 -5.17 -19.64
N SER A 52 -10.67 -4.25 -19.94
CA SER A 52 -11.98 -4.55 -20.50
C SER A 52 -12.20 -3.76 -21.78
N SER A 53 -12.54 -4.44 -22.87
CA SER A 53 -12.90 -3.79 -24.14
C SER A 53 -14.35 -3.28 -24.17
N VAL A 54 -15.16 -3.60 -23.16
CA VAL A 54 -16.61 -3.35 -23.15
C VAL A 54 -17.02 -2.32 -22.10
N LEU A 55 -16.30 -2.26 -20.97
CA LEU A 55 -16.67 -1.41 -19.83
C LEU A 55 -16.07 -0.01 -19.93
N PRO A 56 -16.73 1.01 -19.34
CA PRO A 56 -16.22 2.37 -19.31
C PRO A 56 -14.80 2.45 -18.74
N GLY A 57 -13.97 3.27 -19.37
CA GLY A 57 -12.59 3.50 -18.93
C GLY A 57 -11.64 2.32 -19.16
N GLY A 58 -12.09 1.24 -19.83
CA GLY A 58 -11.26 0.08 -20.10
C GLY A 58 -11.00 -0.80 -18.87
N LEU A 59 -11.71 -0.57 -17.76
CA LEU A 59 -11.46 -1.21 -16.47
C LEU A 59 -12.50 -2.29 -16.18
N THR A 60 -12.05 -3.44 -15.68
CA THR A 60 -12.94 -4.47 -15.12
C THR A 60 -13.52 -4.06 -13.77
N GLN A 61 -12.77 -3.28 -12.99
CA GLN A 61 -13.19 -2.78 -11.68
C GLN A 61 -13.95 -1.47 -11.84
N GLN A 62 -15.27 -1.56 -11.85
CA GLN A 62 -16.16 -0.41 -11.85
C GLN A 62 -16.51 0.00 -10.42
N SER A 63 -16.63 1.30 -10.18
CA SER A 63 -17.09 1.81 -8.90
C SER A 63 -18.53 1.35 -8.63
N PRO A 64 -18.87 0.96 -7.39
CA PRO A 64 -20.24 0.67 -7.03
C PRO A 64 -21.11 1.93 -7.13
N VAL A 65 -22.41 1.74 -7.33
CA VAL A 65 -23.38 2.85 -7.35
C VAL A 65 -23.36 3.56 -5.98
N PRO A 66 -23.38 4.91 -5.94
CA PRO A 66 -23.42 5.66 -4.69
C PRO A 66 -24.58 5.23 -3.78
N GLY A 67 -24.33 5.11 -2.47
CA GLY A 67 -25.33 4.67 -1.49
C GLY A 67 -25.44 3.15 -1.31
N THR A 68 -24.69 2.35 -2.07
CA THR A 68 -24.66 0.88 -1.90
C THR A 68 -24.06 0.51 -0.53
N VAL A 69 -24.75 -0.37 0.21
CA VAL A 69 -24.27 -0.92 1.49
C VAL A 69 -23.98 -2.41 1.33
N ILE A 70 -22.76 -2.83 1.67
CA ILE A 70 -22.33 -4.23 1.57
C ILE A 70 -22.89 -5.03 2.77
N ARG A 71 -23.44 -6.22 2.52
CA ARG A 71 -23.92 -7.11 3.59
C ARG A 71 -22.77 -7.53 4.51
N GLY A 72 -23.00 -7.46 5.82
CA GLY A 72 -21.97 -7.78 6.82
C GLY A 72 -20.95 -6.66 7.05
N SER A 73 -21.05 -5.54 6.33
CA SER A 73 -20.26 -4.34 6.61
C SER A 73 -21.03 -3.39 7.52
N VAL A 74 -20.32 -2.72 8.44
CA VAL A 74 -20.87 -1.60 9.20
C VAL A 74 -20.59 -0.34 8.39
N ALA A 75 -21.65 0.30 7.89
CA ALA A 75 -21.52 1.59 7.21
C ALA A 75 -20.93 2.62 8.20
N PHE A 76 -19.99 3.43 7.74
CA PHE A 76 -19.43 4.52 8.54
C PHE A 76 -20.32 5.78 8.37
N PRO A 77 -21.18 6.12 9.36
CA PRO A 77 -22.25 7.10 9.19
C PRO A 77 -21.78 8.54 9.43
N PHE A 78 -20.55 8.86 9.04
CA PHE A 78 -19.98 10.19 9.16
C PHE A 78 -19.51 10.66 7.78
N GLY A 79 -19.88 11.90 7.46
CA GLY A 79 -19.46 12.61 6.26
C GLY A 79 -18.01 13.10 6.37
N ASP A 80 -17.62 13.96 5.45
CA ASP A 80 -16.27 14.53 5.42
C ASP A 80 -16.18 15.82 6.25
N GLY A 81 -14.96 16.20 6.64
CA GLY A 81 -14.69 17.49 7.29
C GLY A 81 -14.66 17.47 8.83
N PRO A 82 -14.29 18.60 9.44
CA PRO A 82 -13.97 18.68 10.88
C PRO A 82 -15.20 18.58 11.80
N GLU A 83 -16.38 19.00 11.36
CA GLU A 83 -17.61 18.88 12.16
C GLU A 83 -18.03 17.42 12.35
N GLU A 84 -17.94 16.64 11.28
CA GLU A 84 -18.19 15.20 11.28
C GLU A 84 -17.12 14.44 12.08
N ALA A 85 -15.85 14.87 11.97
CA ALA A 85 -14.76 14.34 12.78
C ALA A 85 -15.01 14.56 14.28
N ALA A 86 -15.41 15.79 14.66
CA ALA A 86 -15.76 16.11 16.03
C ALA A 86 -17.00 15.33 16.51
N ARG A 87 -18.00 15.09 15.64
CA ARG A 87 -19.14 14.24 15.97
C ARG A 87 -18.72 12.79 16.22
N ALA A 88 -17.86 12.24 15.36
CA ALA A 88 -17.28 10.92 15.55
C ALA A 88 -16.50 10.84 16.88
N GLY A 89 -15.78 11.90 17.26
CA GLY A 89 -15.11 11.99 18.55
C GLY A 89 -16.04 11.92 19.78
N ARG A 90 -17.30 12.36 19.65
CA ARG A 90 -18.31 12.29 20.72
C ARG A 90 -19.05 10.95 20.75
N GLU A 91 -19.32 10.38 19.59
CA GLU A 91 -20.21 9.22 19.43
C GLU A 91 -19.47 7.89 19.38
N LEU A 92 -18.23 7.86 18.85
CA LEU A 92 -17.45 6.64 18.72
C LEU A 92 -16.51 6.44 19.90
N LYS A 93 -16.42 5.19 20.31
CA LYS A 93 -15.44 4.71 21.29
C LYS A 93 -14.66 3.56 20.69
N ASN A 94 -13.38 3.49 21.03
CA ASN A 94 -12.56 2.37 20.65
C ASN A 94 -13.08 1.09 21.32
N PRO A 95 -13.47 0.05 20.57
CA PRO A 95 -13.98 -1.19 21.16
C PRO A 95 -12.85 -2.11 21.68
N PHE A 96 -11.59 -1.81 21.38
CA PHE A 96 -10.45 -2.63 21.77
C PHE A 96 -9.78 -2.10 23.04
N ASP A 97 -9.37 -3.03 23.90
CA ASP A 97 -8.52 -2.73 25.05
C ASP A 97 -7.04 -2.91 24.67
N ALA A 98 -6.22 -1.91 24.97
CA ALA A 98 -4.77 -1.94 24.74
C ALA A 98 -4.06 -3.02 25.57
N ALA A 99 -4.64 -3.48 26.68
CA ALA A 99 -4.12 -4.59 27.48
C ALA A 99 -4.34 -5.97 26.84
N THR A 100 -5.24 -6.07 25.85
CA THR A 100 -5.49 -7.33 25.15
C THR A 100 -4.24 -7.74 24.34
N PRO A 101 -3.74 -8.99 24.48
CA PRO A 101 -2.59 -9.47 23.75
C PRO A 101 -2.73 -9.29 22.22
N GLY A 102 -1.67 -8.83 21.56
CA GLY A 102 -1.61 -8.65 20.10
C GLY A 102 -2.27 -7.37 19.55
N ILE A 103 -3.12 -6.67 20.32
CA ILE A 103 -3.78 -5.44 19.86
C ILE A 103 -2.78 -4.32 19.59
N ARG A 104 -1.86 -4.07 20.53
CA ARG A 104 -0.84 -3.02 20.41
C ARG A 104 0.18 -3.32 19.32
N GLU A 105 0.60 -4.57 19.21
CA GLU A 105 1.53 -5.01 18.17
C GLU A 105 0.92 -4.84 16.79
N ARG A 106 -0.34 -5.26 16.61
CA ARG A 106 -1.08 -5.02 15.37
C ARG A 106 -1.22 -3.53 15.05
N GLY A 107 -1.51 -2.70 16.04
CA GLY A 107 -1.59 -1.25 15.87
C GLY A 107 -0.26 -0.65 15.42
N ALA A 108 0.85 -1.08 16.02
CA ALA A 108 2.20 -0.64 15.67
C ALA A 108 2.59 -1.07 14.24
N ASP A 109 2.32 -2.33 13.87
CA ASP A 109 2.53 -2.86 12.52
C ASP A 109 1.79 -2.01 11.47
N ARG A 110 0.49 -1.77 11.68
CA ARG A 110 -0.31 -0.98 10.75
C ARG A 110 0.12 0.48 10.71
N TYR A 111 0.50 1.07 11.83
CA TYR A 111 1.07 2.42 11.87
C TYR A 111 2.39 2.51 11.09
N ALA A 112 3.27 1.52 11.22
CA ALA A 112 4.52 1.46 10.48
C ALA A 112 4.27 1.44 8.96
N VAL A 113 3.28 0.68 8.49
CA VAL A 113 2.94 0.56 7.06
C VAL A 113 2.27 1.83 6.51
N PHE A 114 1.29 2.40 7.22
CA PHE A 114 0.43 3.44 6.64
C PHE A 114 0.73 4.86 7.13
N CYS A 115 1.31 5.03 8.31
CA CYS A 115 1.37 6.33 8.98
C CYS A 115 2.81 6.86 9.11
N SER A 116 3.78 5.98 9.39
CA SER A 116 5.16 6.36 9.72
C SER A 116 5.89 7.13 8.61
N HIS A 117 5.54 6.90 7.34
CA HIS A 117 6.12 7.59 6.20
C HIS A 117 5.92 9.12 6.25
N CYS A 118 4.82 9.58 6.86
CA CYS A 118 4.52 10.99 7.05
C CYS A 118 4.68 11.43 8.51
N HIS A 119 4.22 10.62 9.47
CA HIS A 119 4.18 10.97 10.89
C HIS A 119 5.42 10.53 11.68
N GLY A 120 6.33 9.75 11.09
CA GLY A 120 7.53 9.24 11.74
C GLY A 120 7.21 8.51 13.05
N ASP A 121 7.95 8.82 14.10
CA ASP A 121 7.73 8.31 15.46
C ASP A 121 6.63 9.08 16.24
N GLY A 122 5.99 10.05 15.58
CA GLY A 122 4.97 10.92 16.15
C GLY A 122 5.50 12.28 16.62
N VAL A 123 6.82 12.44 16.79
CA VAL A 123 7.47 13.74 17.05
C VAL A 123 8.06 14.26 15.77
N ASP A 124 8.99 13.50 15.20
CA ASP A 124 9.72 13.89 14.01
C ASP A 124 8.94 13.44 12.77
N PRO A 125 8.79 14.33 11.77
CA PRO A 125 8.08 13.98 10.55
C PRO A 125 8.84 12.87 9.80
N GLY A 126 8.07 12.02 9.12
CA GLY A 126 8.63 10.93 8.32
C GLY A 126 9.38 11.43 7.07
N PRO A 127 10.07 10.52 6.35
CA PRO A 127 10.95 10.86 5.24
C PRO A 127 10.26 11.61 4.08
N VAL A 128 8.93 11.49 3.96
CA VAL A 128 8.15 12.18 2.93
C VAL A 128 8.26 13.71 3.04
N ALA A 129 8.47 14.25 4.25
CA ALA A 129 8.70 15.68 4.44
C ALA A 129 10.00 16.19 3.78
N LEU A 130 11.02 15.32 3.64
CA LEU A 130 12.27 15.64 2.95
C LEU A 130 12.08 15.83 1.44
N HIS A 131 10.94 15.42 0.89
CA HIS A 131 10.61 15.45 -0.54
C HIS A 131 9.55 16.50 -0.89
N GLY A 132 9.38 17.53 -0.05
CA GLY A 132 8.56 18.71 -0.37
C GLY A 132 7.09 18.63 0.07
N MET A 133 6.69 17.59 0.79
CA MET A 133 5.38 17.52 1.43
C MET A 133 5.38 18.32 2.73
N VAL A 134 4.29 19.07 2.97
CA VAL A 134 4.11 19.79 4.24
C VAL A 134 4.05 18.77 5.38
N PRO A 135 4.96 18.84 6.37
CA PRO A 135 5.00 17.85 7.44
C PRO A 135 3.70 17.90 8.25
N PRO A 136 3.18 16.74 8.69
CA PRO A 136 2.02 16.72 9.56
C PRO A 136 2.36 17.34 10.92
N GLN A 137 1.32 17.73 11.66
CA GLN A 137 1.49 18.14 13.05
C GLN A 137 1.99 16.96 13.88
N SER A 138 2.86 17.24 14.86
CA SER A 138 3.32 16.22 15.81
C SER A 138 2.13 15.58 16.53
N LEU A 139 2.14 14.25 16.57
CA LEU A 139 1.16 13.45 17.31
C LEU A 139 1.35 13.55 18.83
N LEU A 140 2.50 14.05 19.28
CA LEU A 140 2.80 14.27 20.71
C LEU A 140 2.54 15.71 21.17
N GLY A 141 2.15 16.61 20.25
CA GLY A 141 1.76 17.97 20.59
C GLY A 141 0.47 18.02 21.44
N GLU A 142 0.33 19.09 22.24
CA GLU A 142 -0.82 19.23 23.17
C GLU A 142 -2.17 19.17 22.46
N ARG A 143 -2.30 19.78 21.28
CA ARG A 143 -3.51 19.67 20.47
C ARG A 143 -3.79 18.24 20.02
N ALA A 144 -2.79 17.47 19.60
CA ALA A 144 -2.99 16.09 19.16
C ALA A 144 -3.41 15.16 20.32
N LYS A 145 -2.95 15.47 21.54
CA LYS A 145 -3.36 14.74 22.75
C LYS A 145 -4.80 15.00 23.17
N THR A 146 -5.41 16.13 22.78
CA THR A 146 -6.79 16.47 23.14
C THR A 146 -7.84 15.99 22.15
N ILE A 147 -7.44 15.69 20.91
CA ILE A 147 -8.31 15.04 19.91
C ILE A 147 -8.87 13.74 20.50
N ALA A 148 -10.17 13.47 20.33
CA ALA A 148 -10.80 12.24 20.81
C ALA A 148 -10.50 11.02 19.93
N ASP A 149 -10.56 9.80 20.48
CA ASP A 149 -10.25 8.58 19.72
C ASP A 149 -11.14 8.40 18.47
N GLY A 150 -12.43 8.70 18.59
CA GLY A 150 -13.36 8.66 17.47
C GLY A 150 -13.07 9.70 16.38
N GLU A 151 -12.50 10.84 16.75
CA GLU A 151 -12.08 11.87 15.80
C GLU A 151 -10.84 11.40 15.05
N MET A 152 -9.85 10.80 15.74
CA MET A 152 -8.69 10.18 15.06
C MET A 152 -9.13 9.07 14.09
N PHE A 153 -10.07 8.21 14.51
CA PHE A 153 -10.63 7.18 13.65
C PHE A 153 -11.28 7.76 12.39
N HIS A 154 -12.02 8.86 12.53
CA HIS A 154 -12.62 9.57 11.40
C HIS A 154 -11.54 10.13 10.47
N VAL A 155 -10.53 10.81 11.00
CA VAL A 155 -9.42 11.36 10.20
C VAL A 155 -8.70 10.28 9.40
N ILE A 156 -8.44 9.11 9.99
CA ILE A 156 -7.86 7.97 9.25
C ILE A 156 -8.82 7.50 8.14
N THR A 157 -10.13 7.53 8.40
CA THR A 157 -11.16 7.04 7.48
C THR A 157 -11.42 7.97 6.29
N ARG A 158 -11.60 9.27 6.54
CA ARG A 158 -12.03 10.29 5.56
C ARG A 158 -10.95 11.27 5.17
N GLY A 159 -9.81 11.27 5.88
CA GLY A 159 -8.79 12.29 5.71
C GLY A 159 -9.18 13.62 6.37
N GLN A 160 -8.22 14.53 6.46
CA GLN A 160 -8.44 15.90 6.92
C GLN A 160 -7.31 16.81 6.42
N GLY A 161 -7.69 17.93 5.79
CA GLY A 161 -6.70 18.88 5.24
C GLY A 161 -5.80 18.19 4.21
N ASN A 162 -4.49 18.19 4.46
CA ASN A 162 -3.51 17.56 3.58
C ASN A 162 -3.38 16.04 3.76
N MET A 163 -4.04 15.46 4.77
CA MET A 163 -4.05 14.02 4.98
C MET A 163 -5.16 13.37 4.16
N LEU A 164 -4.78 12.54 3.18
CA LEU A 164 -5.72 11.78 2.35
C LEU A 164 -6.43 10.65 3.14
N PRO A 165 -7.62 10.21 2.69
CA PRO A 165 -8.35 9.11 3.32
C PRO A 165 -7.60 7.77 3.19
N HIS A 166 -7.46 7.04 4.29
CA HIS A 166 -6.90 5.68 4.31
C HIS A 166 -7.98 4.60 4.46
N GLY A 167 -9.25 4.99 4.62
CA GLY A 167 -10.35 4.05 4.84
C GLY A 167 -10.51 2.91 3.82
N PRO A 168 -10.28 3.12 2.51
CA PRO A 168 -10.33 2.04 1.53
C PRO A 168 -9.21 0.99 1.67
N GLN A 169 -8.10 1.35 2.33
CA GLN A 169 -6.90 0.51 2.44
C GLN A 169 -6.78 -0.16 3.81
N ILE A 170 -7.31 0.48 4.87
CA ILE A 170 -7.18 0.02 6.25
C ILE A 170 -8.54 -0.42 6.79
N PRO A 171 -8.71 -1.71 7.16
CA PRO A 171 -9.94 -2.19 7.78
C PRO A 171 -10.30 -1.43 9.07
N PRO A 172 -11.60 -1.31 9.43
CA PRO A 172 -12.05 -0.61 10.64
C PRO A 172 -11.29 -1.03 11.91
N ASP A 173 -11.14 -2.32 12.16
CA ASP A 173 -10.48 -2.82 13.36
C ASP A 173 -9.03 -2.37 13.46
N ASP A 174 -8.32 -2.36 12.33
CA ASP A 174 -6.92 -1.95 12.29
C ASP A 174 -6.79 -0.44 12.49
N ARG A 175 -7.75 0.37 12.00
CA ARG A 175 -7.77 1.81 12.30
C ARG A 175 -7.91 2.08 13.79
N TRP A 176 -8.77 1.33 14.49
CA TRP A 176 -8.88 1.45 15.96
C TRP A 176 -7.60 1.05 16.69
N LYS A 177 -6.92 0.00 16.22
CA LYS A 177 -5.63 -0.44 16.79
C LYS A 177 -4.52 0.58 16.55
N ILE A 178 -4.51 1.23 15.37
CA ILE A 178 -3.60 2.36 15.09
C ILE A 178 -3.85 3.49 16.09
N VAL A 179 -5.11 3.84 16.39
CA VAL A 179 -5.43 4.86 17.39
C VAL A 179 -4.85 4.49 18.76
N LEU A 180 -4.96 3.24 19.20
CA LEU A 180 -4.33 2.78 20.45
C LEU A 180 -2.79 2.88 20.42
N HIS A 181 -2.17 2.59 19.27
CA HIS A 181 -0.73 2.78 19.11
C HIS A 181 -0.36 4.27 19.22
N VAL A 182 -1.10 5.18 18.59
CA VAL A 182 -0.87 6.63 18.74
C VAL A 182 -1.02 7.06 20.20
N ARG A 183 -2.00 6.53 20.94
CA ARG A 183 -2.13 6.79 22.39
C ARG A 183 -0.96 6.26 23.21
N THR A 184 -0.37 5.14 22.79
CA THR A 184 0.88 4.64 23.39
C THR A 184 2.02 5.62 23.21
N LEU A 185 2.20 6.16 21.99
CA LEU A 185 3.23 7.18 21.70
C LEU A 185 3.01 8.43 22.56
N GLN A 186 1.75 8.81 22.80
CA GLN A 186 1.37 9.93 23.66
C GLN A 186 1.54 9.68 25.17
N GLY A 187 2.00 8.51 25.60
CA GLY A 187 2.10 8.13 27.01
C GLY A 187 0.75 7.88 27.69
N LYS A 188 -0.34 7.79 26.91
CA LYS A 188 -1.71 7.51 27.37
C LYS A 188 -2.10 6.04 27.27
N GLY A 189 -1.25 5.18 26.71
CA GLY A 189 -1.51 3.74 26.55
C GLY A 189 -1.26 2.92 27.81
N LYS A 190 -1.90 3.28 28.93
CA LYS A 190 -2.00 2.42 30.13
C LYS A 190 -3.30 1.63 30.09
#